data_AF-A0A943GB62-F1
#
_entry.id   AF-A0A943GB62-F1
#
_cell.length_a   1.000
_cell.length_b   1.000
_cell.length_c   1.000
_cell.angle_alpha   90.00
_cell.angle_beta   90.00
_cell.angle_gamma   90.00
#
_symmetry.space_group_name_H-M   'P 1'
#
loop_
_entity.id
_entity.type
_entity.pdbx_description
1 polymer ?
#
loop_
_entity_poly.entity_id
_entity_poly.type
_entity_poly.pdbx_seq_one_letter_code
_entity_poly.pdbx_strand_id
1 'polypeptide(L)'
;MLNGRPGYINFLDALNSWQLVKELKAALGCVAATSFKHVSPTSAAIGLPLDEALKRACFVDDIDGLDDSPLACAYARARGTDRMCSFGDWVALSDTCDELTAMLIKREVSDGVIAPGYTPKALEILKSKRKGNYNIVQIDPAYIPDPVEHKQVFGVTFEQGRNEFEINEKLLEHVVTENKTLPDSAKRDLIVSLITLKYTQSNSVCFAVDGQAIGVGAGQQSRIHCTRLAGGKADTWQLRRHEKVLSLPFLPTLGRPDRDNVIDGYINQNEEDVCAPGVWEKYFTTRPDPLTEEEKRAYLNTIHGVALGSDAFFPFDDNIERAYRSGVSYIAQPGGSIRDDIVINRCNQYGIAMAFTGMRLFHH
;
A
#
# COMPACT_ATOMS: atom_id res chain seq x y z
N MET A 1 8.41 21.92 12.73
CA MET A 1 7.80 21.02 13.73
C MET A 1 6.62 21.72 14.38
N LEU A 2 5.43 21.12 14.37
CA LEU A 2 4.21 21.73 14.94
C LEU A 2 3.79 21.11 16.28
N ASN A 3 4.15 19.84 16.53
CA ASN A 3 3.90 19.13 17.79
C ASN A 3 4.82 17.90 17.92
N GLY A 4 4.98 17.40 19.14
CA GLY A 4 5.78 16.19 19.42
C GLY A 4 7.29 16.38 19.30
N ARG A 5 8.02 15.25 19.28
CA ARG A 5 9.49 15.17 19.21
C ARG A 5 9.87 13.93 18.36
N PRO A 6 9.81 14.01 17.03
CA PRO A 6 10.13 12.89 16.15
C PRO A 6 11.58 12.44 16.35
N GLY A 7 11.78 11.14 16.46
CA GLY A 7 13.10 10.52 16.55
C GLY A 7 13.73 10.27 15.18
N TYR A 8 14.89 9.63 15.19
CA TYR A 8 15.65 9.29 13.98
C TYR A 8 14.82 8.47 12.97
N ILE A 9 14.23 7.36 13.42
CA ILE A 9 13.40 6.49 12.55
C ILE A 9 12.18 7.25 12.01
N ASN A 10 11.59 8.13 12.81
CA ASN A 10 10.46 8.94 12.36
C ASN A 10 10.83 9.83 11.17
N PHE A 11 12.03 10.40 11.15
CA PHE A 11 12.47 11.19 9.99
C PHE A 11 12.79 10.32 8.77
N LEU A 12 13.30 9.10 8.95
CA LEU A 12 13.46 8.17 7.83
C LEU A 12 12.12 7.84 7.17
N ASP A 13 11.09 7.56 7.98
CA ASP A 13 9.73 7.34 7.48
C ASP A 13 9.17 8.63 6.85
N ALA A 14 9.28 9.78 7.54
CA ALA A 14 8.70 11.05 7.09
C ALA A 14 9.23 11.52 5.75
N LEU A 15 10.55 11.44 5.54
CA LEU A 15 11.19 11.97 4.34
C LEU A 15 10.96 11.08 3.12
N ASN A 16 10.91 9.76 3.28
CA ASN A 16 10.56 8.85 2.18
C ASN A 16 9.06 8.92 1.86
N SER A 17 8.20 8.88 2.88
CA SER A 17 6.75 8.96 2.70
C SER A 17 6.29 10.27 2.07
N TRP A 18 6.91 11.40 2.43
CA TRP A 18 6.63 12.69 1.79
C TRP A 18 6.93 12.68 0.29
N GLN A 19 8.10 12.18 -0.10
CA GLN A 19 8.48 12.13 -1.51
C GLN A 19 7.52 11.25 -2.30
N LEU A 20 7.11 10.11 -1.74
CA LEU A 20 6.12 9.23 -2.35
C LEU A 20 4.81 9.99 -2.66
N VAL A 21 4.20 10.65 -1.68
CA VAL A 21 2.90 11.32 -1.90
C VAL A 21 3.03 12.57 -2.78
N LYS A 22 4.18 13.25 -2.75
CA LYS A 22 4.49 14.36 -3.64
C LYS A 22 4.55 13.88 -5.10
N GLU A 23 5.21 12.75 -5.36
CA GLU A 23 5.32 12.18 -6.70
C GLU A 23 4.01 11.58 -7.20
N LEU A 24 3.24 10.89 -6.35
CA LEU A 24 1.89 10.42 -6.72
C LEU A 24 1.01 11.59 -7.17
N LYS A 25 1.01 12.68 -6.40
CA LYS A 25 0.23 13.87 -6.75
C LYS A 25 0.70 14.51 -8.05
N ALA A 26 2.02 14.61 -8.26
CA ALA A 26 2.57 15.16 -9.48
C ALA A 26 2.22 14.31 -10.71
N ALA A 27 2.31 12.98 -10.60
CA ALA A 27 2.10 12.05 -11.71
C ALA A 27 0.62 11.87 -12.08
N LEU A 28 -0.29 11.90 -11.09
CA LEU A 28 -1.69 11.54 -11.29
C LEU A 28 -2.66 12.73 -11.13
N GLY A 29 -2.19 13.89 -10.66
CA GLY A 29 -3.03 15.06 -10.42
C GLY A 29 -4.06 14.88 -9.30
N CYS A 30 -4.00 13.79 -8.55
CA CYS A 30 -4.89 13.48 -7.43
C CYS A 30 -4.19 13.73 -6.10
N VAL A 31 -4.97 14.07 -5.07
CA VAL A 31 -4.45 14.03 -3.70
C VAL A 31 -4.04 12.60 -3.35
N ALA A 32 -3.02 12.44 -2.52
CA ALA A 32 -2.43 11.17 -2.18
C ALA A 32 -2.08 11.09 -0.69
N ALA A 33 -2.10 9.87 -0.18
CA ALA A 33 -1.66 9.54 1.17
C ALA A 33 -0.91 8.21 1.17
N THR A 34 -0.04 8.04 2.15
CA THR A 34 0.65 6.77 2.39
C THR A 34 0.81 6.53 3.89
N SER A 35 0.85 5.25 4.25
CA SER A 35 1.16 4.77 5.58
C SER A 35 2.52 4.08 5.52
N PHE A 36 3.48 4.57 6.31
CA PHE A 36 4.84 4.03 6.37
C PHE A 36 5.11 3.30 7.67
N LYS A 37 5.90 2.23 7.56
CA LYS A 37 6.43 1.52 8.71
C LYS A 37 7.81 0.96 8.37
N HIS A 38 8.81 1.28 9.18
CA HIS A 38 10.18 0.80 9.00
C HIS A 38 10.76 1.14 7.60
N VAL A 39 10.60 2.39 7.18
CA VAL A 39 11.17 2.97 5.95
C VAL A 39 10.65 2.28 4.68
N SER A 40 9.43 1.77 4.72
CA SER A 40 8.71 1.29 3.55
C SER A 40 7.21 1.59 3.69
N PRO A 41 6.50 1.84 2.58
CA PRO A 41 5.05 1.97 2.60
C PRO A 41 4.41 0.61 2.92
N THR A 42 3.47 0.60 3.86
CA THR A 42 2.51 -0.51 3.99
C THR A 42 1.56 -0.49 2.80
N SER A 43 1.19 0.71 2.35
CA SER A 43 0.48 1.02 1.11
C SER A 43 0.55 2.52 0.84
N ALA A 44 0.26 2.89 -0.42
CA ALA A 44 0.01 4.26 -0.83
C ALA A 44 -1.23 4.29 -1.74
N ALA A 45 -1.97 5.40 -1.69
CA ALA A 45 -3.21 5.54 -2.43
C ALA A 45 -3.49 6.99 -2.83
N ILE A 46 -4.26 7.15 -3.91
CA ILE A 46 -4.86 8.42 -4.30
C ILE A 46 -6.30 8.56 -3.78
N GLY A 47 -6.80 9.79 -3.77
CA GLY A 47 -8.11 10.17 -3.22
C GLY A 47 -9.30 9.82 -4.09
N LEU A 48 -9.56 8.52 -4.30
CA LEU A 48 -10.79 8.01 -4.94
C LEU A 48 -11.80 7.55 -3.88
N PRO A 49 -13.11 7.78 -4.05
CA PRO A 49 -14.16 7.27 -3.16
C PRO A 49 -14.06 5.76 -2.99
N LEU A 50 -14.36 5.25 -1.80
CA LEU A 50 -14.33 3.82 -1.48
C LEU A 50 -15.71 3.22 -1.76
N ASP A 51 -15.78 2.01 -2.31
CA ASP A 51 -17.06 1.29 -2.34
C ASP A 51 -17.44 0.80 -0.93
N GLU A 52 -18.71 0.40 -0.75
CA GLU A 52 -19.24 0.02 0.57
C GLU A 52 -18.49 -1.17 1.20
N ALA A 53 -18.09 -2.16 0.39
CA ALA A 53 -17.32 -3.30 0.88
C ALA A 53 -15.94 -2.86 1.40
N LEU A 54 -15.27 -1.95 0.68
CA LEU A 54 -13.99 -1.40 1.08
C LEU A 54 -14.12 -0.46 2.28
N LYS A 55 -15.17 0.35 2.37
CA LYS A 55 -15.44 1.18 3.57
C LYS A 55 -15.56 0.31 4.82
N ARG A 56 -16.34 -0.78 4.76
CA ARG A 56 -16.46 -1.75 5.86
C ARG A 56 -15.13 -2.44 6.16
N ALA A 57 -14.40 -2.89 5.14
CA ALA A 57 -13.09 -3.53 5.30
C ALA A 57 -12.05 -2.57 5.91
N CYS A 58 -12.15 -1.27 5.67
CA CYS A 58 -11.25 -0.27 6.24
C CYS A 58 -11.77 0.30 7.58
N PHE A 59 -12.93 -0.14 8.06
CA PHE A 59 -13.66 0.36 9.23
C PHE A 59 -13.97 1.86 9.16
N VAL A 60 -14.35 2.36 7.99
CA VAL A 60 -14.67 3.78 7.70
C VAL A 60 -16.09 3.95 7.18
N ASP A 61 -16.91 2.91 7.22
CA ASP A 61 -18.34 2.91 6.88
C ASP A 61 -19.18 3.74 7.87
N ASP A 62 -18.63 4.06 9.05
CA ASP A 62 -19.23 4.93 10.07
C ASP A 62 -18.94 6.42 9.89
N ILE A 63 -18.26 6.82 8.81
CA ILE A 63 -17.75 8.18 8.63
C ILE A 63 -18.60 8.97 7.62
N ASP A 64 -19.44 9.85 8.14
CA ASP A 64 -20.24 10.77 7.34
C ASP A 64 -19.36 11.73 6.51
N GLY A 65 -19.72 11.92 5.24
CA GLY A 65 -19.00 12.83 4.33
C GLY A 65 -17.63 12.33 3.87
N LEU A 66 -17.30 11.05 4.06
CA LEU A 66 -16.02 10.47 3.63
C LEU A 66 -15.74 10.72 2.15
N ASP A 67 -16.73 10.45 1.29
CA ASP A 67 -16.57 10.54 -0.17
C ASP A 67 -16.38 12.00 -0.66
N ASP A 68 -16.71 12.99 0.18
CA ASP A 68 -16.51 14.42 -0.10
C ASP A 68 -15.11 14.92 0.30
N SER A 69 -14.30 14.11 0.98
CA SER A 69 -12.91 14.42 1.34
C SER A 69 -11.94 13.46 0.64
N PRO A 70 -11.41 13.84 -0.54
CA PRO A 70 -10.46 13.02 -1.27
C PRO A 70 -9.22 12.62 -0.45
N LEU A 71 -8.74 13.50 0.44
CA LEU A 71 -7.57 13.20 1.26
C LEU A 71 -7.90 12.17 2.36
N ALA A 72 -9.09 12.22 2.94
CA ALA A 72 -9.56 11.21 3.87
C ALA A 72 -9.76 9.86 3.18
N CYS A 73 -10.30 9.84 1.94
CA CYS A 73 -10.36 8.64 1.12
C CYS A 73 -8.97 8.05 0.86
N ALA A 74 -8.01 8.88 0.44
CA ALA A 74 -6.63 8.43 0.19
C ALA A 74 -6.03 7.78 1.44
N TYR A 75 -6.18 8.43 2.60
CA TYR A 75 -5.66 7.89 3.86
C TYR A 75 -6.37 6.62 4.31
N ALA A 76 -7.70 6.57 4.17
CA ALA A 76 -8.50 5.37 4.47
C ALA A 76 -8.04 4.17 3.64
N ARG A 77 -7.75 4.37 2.35
CA ARG A 77 -7.20 3.34 1.45
C ARG A 77 -5.79 2.91 1.84
N ALA A 78 -4.88 3.87 2.04
CA ALA A 78 -3.49 3.60 2.37
C ALA A 78 -3.37 2.81 3.68
N ARG A 79 -3.96 3.32 4.77
CA ARG A 79 -3.93 2.61 6.06
C ARG A 79 -4.74 1.32 6.03
N GLY A 80 -5.87 1.35 5.35
CA GLY A 80 -6.83 0.26 5.31
C GLY A 80 -6.36 -0.96 4.53
N THR A 81 -5.29 -0.86 3.75
CA THR A 81 -4.75 -1.98 2.97
C THR A 81 -4.21 -3.09 3.87
N ASP A 82 -3.22 -2.77 4.70
CA ASP A 82 -2.56 -3.67 5.64
C ASP A 82 -2.58 -3.01 7.02
N ARG A 83 -3.71 -3.20 7.72
CA ARG A 83 -3.98 -2.52 8.99
C ARG A 83 -3.05 -2.98 10.11
N MET A 84 -2.61 -4.24 10.07
CA MET A 84 -1.63 -4.78 11.01
C MET A 84 -0.27 -4.11 10.84
N CYS A 85 0.26 -4.04 9.62
CA CYS A 85 1.54 -3.35 9.37
C CYS A 85 1.44 -1.85 9.61
N SER A 86 0.26 -1.25 9.45
CA SER A 86 0.02 0.18 9.71
C SER A 86 -0.14 0.52 11.20
N PHE A 87 -0.02 -0.46 12.11
CA PHE A 87 -0.06 -0.20 13.55
C PHE A 87 1.14 0.64 13.99
N GLY A 88 0.86 1.87 14.43
CA GLY A 88 1.91 2.84 14.76
C GLY A 88 2.64 3.33 13.50
N ASP A 89 1.93 3.52 12.40
CA ASP A 89 2.50 4.06 11.16
C ASP A 89 2.99 5.50 11.27
N TRP A 90 3.76 5.91 10.28
CA TRP A 90 3.97 7.30 9.93
C TRP A 90 3.11 7.67 8.71
N VAL A 91 2.27 8.69 8.85
CA VAL A 91 1.36 9.13 7.78
C VAL A 91 2.03 10.23 6.96
N ALA A 92 1.96 10.17 5.64
CA ALA A 92 2.22 11.34 4.79
C ALA A 92 1.01 11.68 3.93
N LEU A 93 0.80 12.99 3.74
CA LEU A 93 -0.32 13.58 3.02
C LEU A 93 0.22 14.58 1.98
N SER A 94 -0.22 14.47 0.73
CA SER A 94 0.22 15.38 -0.35
C SER A 94 -0.36 16.80 -0.23
N ASP A 95 -1.38 16.98 0.60
CA ASP A 95 -2.22 18.16 0.71
C ASP A 95 -2.42 18.58 2.17
N THR A 96 -2.96 19.79 2.34
CA THR A 96 -3.31 20.31 3.67
C THR A 96 -4.26 19.35 4.37
N CYS A 97 -3.87 18.89 5.55
CA CYS A 97 -4.69 17.98 6.35
C CYS A 97 -5.99 18.66 6.81
N ASP A 98 -7.13 18.12 6.38
CA ASP A 98 -8.46 18.55 6.75
C ASP A 98 -8.96 17.89 8.04
N GLU A 99 -10.11 18.34 8.54
CA GLU A 99 -10.70 17.83 9.77
C GLU A 99 -10.99 16.32 9.68
N LEU A 100 -11.54 15.86 8.56
CA LEU A 100 -11.98 14.49 8.41
C LEU A 100 -10.78 13.52 8.40
N THR A 101 -9.73 13.86 7.66
CA THR A 101 -8.46 13.14 7.64
C THR A 101 -7.85 13.11 9.05
N ALA A 102 -7.85 14.24 9.77
CA ALA A 102 -7.36 14.29 11.15
C ALA A 102 -8.18 13.42 12.11
N MET A 103 -9.51 13.33 11.93
CA MET A 103 -10.38 12.46 12.72
C MET A 103 -10.11 10.98 12.44
N LEU A 104 -9.91 10.60 11.17
CA LEU A 104 -9.49 9.25 10.80
C LEU A 104 -8.15 8.89 11.44
N ILE A 105 -7.16 9.78 11.38
CA ILE A 105 -5.87 9.57 12.04
C ILE A 105 -6.08 9.46 13.55
N LYS A 106 -6.92 10.30 14.16
CA LYS A 106 -7.15 10.35 15.63
C LYS A 106 -7.61 9.03 16.24
N ARG A 107 -8.53 8.32 15.60
CA ARG A 107 -9.06 7.05 16.13
C ARG A 107 -8.11 5.85 15.99
N GLU A 108 -6.99 6.04 15.31
CA GLU A 108 -6.04 4.98 14.96
C GLU A 108 -4.73 5.07 15.76
N VAL A 109 -4.00 3.95 15.90
CA VAL A 109 -2.64 3.96 16.46
C VAL A 109 -1.65 4.35 15.37
N SER A 110 -1.00 5.49 15.57
CA SER A 110 -0.05 6.12 14.64
C SER A 110 1.07 6.83 15.42
N ASP A 111 2.27 6.89 14.86
CA ASP A 111 3.46 7.52 15.44
C ASP A 111 3.64 8.99 15.04
N GLY A 112 3.15 9.40 13.86
CA GLY A 112 3.22 10.79 13.43
C GLY A 112 2.63 11.03 12.04
N VAL A 113 2.57 12.31 11.66
CA VAL A 113 2.11 12.75 10.34
C VAL A 113 2.99 13.86 9.78
N ILE A 114 3.23 13.81 8.46
CA ILE A 114 3.86 14.86 7.67
C ILE A 114 2.93 15.34 6.55
N ALA A 115 2.79 16.64 6.39
CA ALA A 115 1.92 17.26 5.38
C ALA A 115 2.44 18.68 5.03
N PRO A 116 2.06 19.27 3.88
CA PRO A 116 2.45 20.64 3.55
C PRO A 116 1.75 21.69 4.41
N GLY A 117 0.62 21.33 5.04
CA GLY A 117 -0.15 22.20 5.92
C GLY A 117 -1.21 21.44 6.70
N TYR A 118 -1.84 22.13 7.66
CA TYR A 118 -2.93 21.61 8.48
C TYR A 118 -3.97 22.71 8.67
N THR A 119 -5.25 22.39 8.55
CA THR A 119 -6.29 23.33 8.98
C THR A 119 -6.22 23.53 10.50
N PRO A 120 -6.68 24.67 11.05
CA PRO A 120 -6.64 24.90 12.50
C PRO A 120 -7.31 23.78 13.31
N LYS A 121 -8.47 23.30 12.83
CA LYS A 121 -9.25 22.24 13.48
C LYS A 121 -8.57 20.88 13.35
N ALA A 122 -8.00 20.55 12.20
CA ALA A 122 -7.19 19.34 12.04
C ALA A 122 -6.00 19.33 13.01
N LEU A 123 -5.30 20.46 13.14
CA LEU A 123 -4.15 20.58 14.04
C LEU A 123 -4.57 20.39 15.51
N GLU A 124 -5.68 20.97 15.94
CA GLU A 124 -6.26 20.77 17.27
C GLU A 124 -6.57 19.29 17.55
N ILE A 125 -7.25 18.63 16.60
CA ILE A 125 -7.60 17.20 16.69
C ILE A 125 -6.34 16.35 16.82
N LEU A 126 -5.34 16.55 15.97
CA LEU A 126 -4.11 15.77 15.98
C LEU A 126 -3.28 16.01 17.25
N LYS A 127 -3.23 17.25 17.76
CA LYS A 127 -2.55 17.58 19.04
C LYS A 127 -3.15 16.84 20.23
N SER A 128 -4.44 16.48 20.18
CA SER A 128 -5.06 15.69 21.26
C SER A 128 -4.60 14.22 21.32
N LYS A 129 -3.96 13.68 20.26
CA LYS A 129 -3.47 12.30 20.22
C LYS A 129 -2.25 12.11 21.14
N ARG A 130 -2.04 10.88 21.59
CA ARG A 130 -0.91 10.45 22.43
C ARG A 130 -0.66 11.39 23.62
N LYS A 131 -1.75 11.80 24.30
CA LYS A 131 -1.71 12.70 25.47
C LYS A 131 -0.93 13.99 25.19
N GLY A 132 -1.12 14.58 24.01
CA GLY A 132 -0.42 15.81 23.62
C GLY A 132 0.89 15.61 22.87
N ASN A 133 1.42 14.38 22.78
CA ASN A 133 2.77 14.11 22.30
C ASN A 133 2.84 13.53 20.87
N TYR A 134 1.73 13.54 20.13
CA TYR A 134 1.73 13.05 18.74
C TYR A 134 2.60 13.92 17.83
N ASN A 135 3.42 13.29 16.99
CA ASN A 135 4.35 14.02 16.12
C ASN A 135 3.61 14.63 14.93
N ILE A 136 3.75 15.95 14.75
CA ILE A 136 3.13 16.68 13.63
C ILE A 136 4.22 17.50 12.95
N VAL A 137 4.53 17.11 11.72
CA VAL A 137 5.53 17.74 10.87
C VAL A 137 4.84 18.49 9.75
N GLN A 138 5.19 19.77 9.58
CA GLN A 138 4.84 20.52 8.39
C GLN A 138 6.10 20.62 7.52
N ILE A 139 5.97 20.33 6.25
CA ILE A 139 7.04 20.41 5.26
C ILE A 139 6.75 21.52 4.25
N ASP A 140 7.78 22.23 3.81
CA ASP A 140 7.66 23.17 2.70
C ASP A 140 7.55 22.36 1.39
N PRO A 141 6.43 22.43 0.65
CA PRO A 141 6.29 21.68 -0.60
C PRO A 141 7.27 22.13 -1.70
N ALA A 142 7.76 23.37 -1.61
CA ALA A 142 8.73 23.96 -2.54
C ALA A 142 10.18 23.57 -2.24
N TYR A 143 10.44 22.90 -1.10
CA TYR A 143 11.78 22.41 -0.79
C TYR A 143 12.26 21.41 -1.85
N ILE A 144 13.50 21.61 -2.29
CA ILE A 144 14.24 20.75 -3.22
C ILE A 144 15.55 20.37 -2.53
N PRO A 145 15.86 19.07 -2.36
CA PRO A 145 17.11 18.65 -1.72
C PRO A 145 18.35 18.80 -2.63
N ASP A 146 19.55 18.85 -2.01
CA ASP A 146 20.82 18.23 -2.45
C ASP A 146 20.84 17.26 -3.64
N PRO A 147 21.16 17.58 -4.93
CA PRO A 147 21.30 16.58 -6.02
C PRO A 147 22.14 15.33 -5.65
N VAL A 148 23.13 15.51 -4.79
CA VAL A 148 24.05 14.48 -4.30
C VAL A 148 23.69 14.12 -2.87
N GLU A 149 23.72 12.83 -2.55
CA GLU A 149 23.54 12.31 -1.20
C GLU A 149 24.74 11.50 -0.71
N HIS A 150 24.91 11.49 0.61
CA HIS A 150 25.95 10.75 1.30
C HIS A 150 25.34 9.80 2.33
N LYS A 151 25.86 8.58 2.38
CA LYS A 151 25.49 7.58 3.40
C LYS A 151 26.75 6.97 3.98
N GLN A 152 26.83 6.89 5.31
CA GLN A 152 27.93 6.17 5.96
C GLN A 152 27.56 4.73 6.26
N VAL A 153 28.41 3.80 5.87
CA VAL A 153 28.33 2.38 6.25
C VAL A 153 29.68 1.96 6.78
N PHE A 154 29.71 1.48 8.04
CA PHE A 154 30.93 1.04 8.71
C PHE A 154 32.07 2.09 8.68
N GLY A 155 31.73 3.37 8.85
CA GLY A 155 32.69 4.48 8.83
C GLY A 155 33.15 4.91 7.43
N VAL A 156 32.70 4.24 6.37
CA VAL A 156 32.97 4.62 4.97
C VAL A 156 31.81 5.44 4.42
N THR A 157 32.11 6.59 3.82
CA THR A 157 31.12 7.45 3.15
C THR A 157 30.94 7.00 1.70
N PHE A 158 29.72 6.61 1.36
CA PHE A 158 29.25 6.41 -0.02
C PHE A 158 28.64 7.71 -0.52
N GLU A 159 28.89 8.05 -1.78
CA GLU A 159 28.35 9.23 -2.47
C GLU A 159 27.66 8.77 -3.76
N GLN A 160 26.47 9.30 -4.02
CA GLN A 160 25.74 9.09 -5.27
C GLN A 160 24.82 10.27 -5.59
N GLY A 161 24.35 10.37 -6.83
CA GLY A 161 23.18 11.21 -7.13
C GLY A 161 21.91 10.57 -6.58
N ARG A 162 20.97 11.37 -6.07
CA ARG A 162 19.67 10.81 -5.62
C ARG A 162 18.86 10.32 -6.81
N ASN A 163 17.89 9.44 -6.53
CA ASN A 163 16.97 8.95 -7.55
C ASN A 163 15.90 10.00 -7.92
N GLU A 164 16.24 10.90 -8.84
CA GLU A 164 15.36 11.93 -9.40
C GLU A 164 14.51 11.44 -10.58
N PHE A 165 14.46 10.13 -10.83
CA PHE A 165 13.75 9.60 -12.00
C PHE A 165 12.25 9.83 -11.88
N GLU A 166 11.68 10.52 -12.88
CA GLU A 166 10.26 10.83 -12.94
C GLU A 166 9.44 9.61 -13.39
N ILE A 167 8.41 9.26 -12.62
CA ILE A 167 7.47 8.19 -12.97
C ILE A 167 6.17 8.81 -13.49
N ASN A 168 5.86 8.58 -14.77
CA ASN A 168 4.64 9.03 -15.42
C ASN A 168 4.20 8.04 -16.53
N GLU A 169 3.11 8.34 -17.24
CA GLU A 169 2.55 7.46 -18.28
C GLU A 169 3.53 7.09 -19.41
N LYS A 170 4.55 7.92 -19.68
CA LYS A 170 5.52 7.64 -20.77
C LYS A 170 6.27 6.33 -20.55
N LEU A 171 6.45 5.93 -19.29
CA LEU A 171 7.09 4.64 -18.94
C LEU A 171 6.29 3.42 -19.37
N LEU A 172 5.01 3.59 -19.70
CA LEU A 172 4.09 2.53 -20.04
C LEU A 172 3.88 2.38 -21.55
N GLU A 173 4.56 3.19 -22.38
CA GLU A 173 4.39 3.19 -23.84
C GLU A 173 4.97 1.94 -24.50
N HIS A 174 6.03 1.36 -23.94
CA HIS A 174 6.69 0.19 -24.51
C HIS A 174 6.04 -1.12 -24.04
N VAL A 175 4.83 -1.39 -24.54
CA VAL A 175 4.10 -2.64 -24.28
C VAL A 175 4.67 -3.77 -25.15
N VAL A 176 5.20 -4.82 -24.52
CA VAL A 176 5.95 -5.91 -25.20
C VAL A 176 5.10 -7.15 -25.53
N THR A 177 3.97 -7.33 -24.86
CA THR A 177 3.03 -8.46 -25.04
C THR A 177 2.12 -8.30 -26.26
N GLU A 178 1.47 -9.37 -26.71
CA GLU A 178 0.47 -9.33 -27.80
C GLU A 178 -0.72 -8.44 -27.44
N ASN A 179 -1.23 -8.55 -26.21
CA ASN A 179 -2.21 -7.60 -25.70
C ASN A 179 -1.53 -6.25 -25.46
N LYS A 180 -1.87 -5.26 -26.29
CA LYS A 180 -1.39 -3.87 -26.19
C LYS A 180 -2.32 -2.97 -25.37
N THR A 181 -3.42 -3.50 -24.84
CA THR A 181 -4.46 -2.70 -24.18
C THR A 181 -4.04 -2.36 -22.75
N LEU A 182 -3.74 -1.10 -22.51
CA LEU A 182 -3.58 -0.52 -21.18
C LEU A 182 -4.62 0.59 -20.98
N PRO A 183 -5.77 0.29 -20.35
CA PRO A 183 -6.76 1.31 -20.03
C PRO A 183 -6.21 2.32 -19.01
N ASP A 184 -6.79 3.52 -18.95
CA ASP A 184 -6.30 4.59 -18.07
C ASP A 184 -6.32 4.19 -16.58
N SER A 185 -7.26 3.35 -16.15
CA SER A 185 -7.26 2.76 -14.81
C SER A 185 -6.03 1.90 -14.55
N ALA A 186 -5.63 1.06 -15.51
CA ALA A 186 -4.43 0.25 -15.41
C ALA A 186 -3.15 1.10 -15.38
N LYS A 187 -3.08 2.14 -16.21
CA LYS A 187 -1.93 3.06 -16.20
C LYS A 187 -1.79 3.77 -14.86
N ARG A 188 -2.91 4.29 -14.32
CA ARG A 188 -2.97 4.88 -12.98
C ARG A 188 -2.45 3.90 -11.93
N ASP A 189 -2.94 2.67 -11.94
CA ASP A 189 -2.59 1.67 -10.92
C ASP A 189 -1.12 1.19 -11.06
N LEU A 190 -0.60 1.10 -12.29
CA LEU A 190 0.82 0.85 -12.54
C LEU A 190 1.70 2.03 -12.06
N ILE A 191 1.28 3.28 -12.25
CA ILE A 191 1.99 4.45 -11.71
C ILE A 191 1.99 4.44 -10.18
N VAL A 192 0.84 4.15 -9.55
CA VAL A 192 0.75 3.98 -8.09
C VAL A 192 1.73 2.91 -7.62
N SER A 193 1.76 1.76 -8.29
CA SER A 193 2.68 0.66 -7.97
C SER A 193 4.15 1.07 -8.11
N LEU A 194 4.55 1.64 -9.24
CA LEU A 194 5.94 2.03 -9.52
C LEU A 194 6.45 3.11 -8.56
N ILE A 195 5.64 4.14 -8.25
CA ILE A 195 6.01 5.17 -7.28
C ILE A 195 6.10 4.59 -5.88
N THR A 196 5.20 3.67 -5.50
CA THR A 196 5.31 2.94 -4.23
C THR A 196 6.63 2.19 -4.13
N LEU A 197 7.04 1.51 -5.21
CA LEU A 197 8.28 0.72 -5.26
C LEU A 197 9.55 1.57 -5.20
N LYS A 198 9.54 2.76 -5.81
CA LYS A 198 10.67 3.72 -5.76
C LYS A 198 11.08 4.07 -4.32
N TYR A 199 10.14 4.01 -3.38
CA TYR A 199 10.34 4.31 -1.96
C TYR A 199 10.16 3.09 -1.04
N THR A 200 10.25 1.88 -1.58
CA THR A 200 10.18 0.62 -0.82
C THR A 200 11.55 -0.02 -0.76
N GLN A 201 12.00 -0.45 0.43
CA GLN A 201 13.27 -1.15 0.59
C GLN A 201 13.36 -2.36 -0.34
N SER A 202 14.44 -2.47 -1.11
CA SER A 202 14.60 -3.48 -2.15
C SER A 202 15.03 -4.86 -1.63
N ASN A 203 14.74 -5.96 -2.35
CA ASN A 203 13.92 -5.98 -3.58
C ASN A 203 12.43 -5.87 -3.24
N SER A 204 11.69 -5.20 -4.13
CA SER A 204 10.27 -4.89 -3.91
C SER A 204 9.36 -5.22 -5.11
N VAL A 205 8.12 -5.63 -4.79
CA VAL A 205 7.04 -5.95 -5.74
C VAL A 205 5.73 -5.38 -5.19
N CYS A 206 4.91 -4.75 -6.04
CA CYS A 206 3.70 -4.06 -5.60
C CYS A 206 2.51 -4.38 -6.49
N PHE A 207 1.45 -4.90 -5.89
CA PHE A 207 0.14 -5.09 -6.50
C PHE A 207 -0.71 -3.85 -6.22
N ALA A 208 -1.42 -3.33 -7.22
CA ALA A 208 -2.25 -2.15 -7.11
C ALA A 208 -3.55 -2.30 -7.91
N VAL A 209 -4.62 -1.70 -7.41
CA VAL A 209 -5.92 -1.60 -8.09
C VAL A 209 -6.67 -0.39 -7.52
N ASP A 210 -7.50 0.24 -8.34
CA ASP A 210 -8.38 1.35 -7.90
C ASP A 210 -7.64 2.49 -7.20
N GLY A 211 -6.46 2.82 -7.71
CA GLY A 211 -5.65 3.93 -7.22
C GLY A 211 -4.94 3.66 -5.89
N GLN A 212 -4.85 2.40 -5.44
CA GLN A 212 -4.12 2.04 -4.22
C GLN A 212 -3.21 0.83 -4.41
N ALA A 213 -2.07 0.82 -3.72
CA ALA A 213 -1.29 -0.39 -3.49
C ALA A 213 -2.09 -1.31 -2.55
N ILE A 214 -2.29 -2.56 -2.95
CA ILE A 214 -3.04 -3.58 -2.18
C ILE A 214 -2.15 -4.69 -1.62
N GLY A 215 -0.90 -4.78 -2.08
CA GLY A 215 0.07 -5.73 -1.55
C GLY A 215 1.48 -5.31 -1.92
N VAL A 216 2.29 -4.98 -0.90
CA VAL A 216 3.67 -4.52 -1.07
C VAL A 216 4.62 -5.52 -0.41
N GLY A 217 5.56 -6.05 -1.19
CA GLY A 217 6.71 -6.79 -0.69
C GLY A 217 7.94 -5.89 -0.62
N ALA A 218 8.65 -5.96 0.50
CA ALA A 218 9.81 -5.12 0.80
C ALA A 218 10.95 -5.93 1.40
N GLY A 219 12.20 -5.53 1.13
CA GLY A 219 13.41 -6.07 1.74
C GLY A 219 13.71 -7.53 1.38
N GLN A 220 13.10 -8.07 0.32
CA GLN A 220 13.25 -9.47 -0.04
C GLN A 220 14.47 -9.71 -0.92
N GLN A 221 15.04 -10.91 -0.85
CA GLN A 221 16.26 -11.27 -1.59
C GLN A 221 15.96 -12.02 -2.90
N SER A 222 14.86 -12.77 -2.93
CA SER A 222 14.42 -13.55 -4.10
C SER A 222 13.20 -12.89 -4.74
N ARG A 223 13.25 -12.68 -6.07
CA ARG A 223 12.16 -12.03 -6.81
C ARG A 223 10.84 -12.78 -6.67
N ILE A 224 10.85 -14.10 -6.85
CA ILE A 224 9.63 -14.91 -6.70
C ILE A 224 9.12 -14.95 -5.26
N HIS A 225 10.01 -14.92 -4.25
CA HIS A 225 9.55 -14.82 -2.86
C HIS A 225 8.90 -13.47 -2.58
N CYS A 226 9.45 -12.38 -3.13
CA CYS A 226 8.84 -11.07 -3.05
C CYS A 226 7.46 -11.04 -3.73
N THR A 227 7.34 -11.61 -4.93
CA THR A 227 6.06 -11.73 -5.65
C THR A 227 5.05 -12.56 -4.87
N ARG A 228 5.45 -13.68 -4.26
CA ARG A 228 4.57 -14.51 -3.42
C ARG A 228 4.11 -13.77 -2.17
N LEU A 229 5.00 -13.05 -1.50
CA LEU A 229 4.70 -12.28 -0.30
C LEU A 229 3.74 -11.13 -0.62
N ALA A 230 4.07 -10.30 -1.62
CA ALA A 230 3.23 -9.19 -2.05
C ALA A 230 1.86 -9.67 -2.55
N GLY A 231 1.83 -10.76 -3.32
CA GLY A 231 0.59 -11.37 -3.78
C GLY A 231 -0.25 -11.94 -2.63
N GLY A 232 0.38 -12.51 -1.59
CA GLY A 232 -0.32 -13.00 -0.41
C GLY A 232 -1.04 -11.87 0.31
N LYS A 233 -0.37 -10.72 0.49
CA LYS A 233 -0.99 -9.51 1.04
C LYS A 233 -2.15 -9.01 0.18
N ALA A 234 -1.98 -9.00 -1.14
CA ALA A 234 -3.05 -8.63 -2.07
C ALA A 234 -4.26 -9.57 -1.95
N ASP A 235 -4.02 -10.89 -1.83
CA ASP A 235 -5.08 -11.88 -1.63
C ASP A 235 -5.81 -11.65 -0.30
N THR A 236 -5.09 -11.42 0.80
CA THR A 236 -5.69 -11.06 2.10
C THR A 236 -6.53 -9.79 1.98
N TRP A 237 -6.02 -8.74 1.30
CA TRP A 237 -6.78 -7.51 1.07
C TRP A 237 -8.10 -7.76 0.32
N GLN A 238 -8.08 -8.57 -0.73
CA GLN A 238 -9.30 -8.96 -1.45
C GLN A 238 -10.26 -9.73 -0.54
N LEU A 239 -9.76 -10.73 0.19
CA LEU A 239 -10.58 -11.58 1.05
C LEU A 239 -11.20 -10.82 2.23
N ARG A 240 -10.63 -9.70 2.66
CA ARG A 240 -11.25 -8.81 3.66
C ARG A 240 -12.57 -8.20 3.21
N ARG A 241 -12.85 -8.21 1.90
CA ARG A 241 -14.11 -7.77 1.28
C ARG A 241 -15.08 -8.92 1.03
N HIS A 242 -14.72 -10.16 1.39
CA HIS A 242 -15.60 -11.32 1.31
C HIS A 242 -16.73 -11.21 2.35
N GLU A 243 -17.96 -11.58 1.98
CA GLU A 243 -19.15 -11.37 2.83
C GLU A 243 -18.99 -12.02 4.21
N LYS A 244 -18.51 -13.27 4.29
CA LYS A 244 -18.21 -13.93 5.57
C LYS A 244 -17.27 -13.14 6.49
N VAL A 245 -16.29 -12.43 5.91
CA VAL A 245 -15.35 -11.61 6.68
C VAL A 245 -16.02 -10.32 7.14
N LEU A 246 -16.74 -9.66 6.23
CA LEU A 246 -17.47 -8.43 6.51
C LEU A 246 -18.61 -8.63 7.52
N SER A 247 -19.15 -9.85 7.63
CA SER A 247 -20.23 -10.22 8.54
C SER A 247 -19.76 -10.88 9.84
N LEU A 248 -18.45 -10.87 10.15
CA LEU A 248 -17.93 -11.49 11.37
C LEU A 248 -18.61 -10.89 12.63
N PRO A 249 -19.20 -11.72 13.52
CA PRO A 249 -20.05 -11.25 14.60
C PRO A 249 -19.24 -10.88 15.84
N PHE A 250 -18.36 -9.87 15.73
CA PHE A 250 -17.46 -9.46 16.82
C PHE A 250 -18.19 -9.10 18.12
N LEU A 251 -17.55 -9.39 19.25
CA LEU A 251 -17.96 -8.86 20.55
C LEU A 251 -17.92 -7.32 20.53
N PRO A 252 -18.94 -6.64 21.08
CA PRO A 252 -18.96 -5.16 21.13
C PRO A 252 -17.76 -4.56 21.87
N THR A 253 -17.16 -5.31 22.79
CA THR A 253 -16.00 -4.90 23.60
C THR A 253 -14.66 -5.05 22.89
N LEU A 254 -14.59 -5.76 21.76
CA LEU A 254 -13.34 -6.04 21.06
C LEU A 254 -12.85 -4.78 20.31
N GLY A 255 -11.63 -4.34 20.63
CA GLY A 255 -11.02 -3.16 20.03
C GLY A 255 -10.65 -3.35 18.56
N ARG A 256 -10.49 -2.24 17.81
CA ARG A 256 -10.13 -2.28 16.39
C ARG A 256 -8.83 -3.04 16.08
N PRO A 257 -7.72 -2.86 16.84
CA PRO A 257 -6.50 -3.62 16.59
C PRO A 257 -6.68 -5.14 16.77
N ASP A 258 -7.46 -5.55 17.77
CA ASP A 258 -7.74 -6.97 18.00
C ASP A 258 -8.64 -7.55 16.91
N ARG A 259 -9.62 -6.79 16.43
CA ARG A 259 -10.42 -7.18 15.25
C ARG A 259 -9.54 -7.37 14.02
N ASP A 260 -8.58 -6.47 13.78
CA ASP A 260 -7.64 -6.60 12.65
C ASP A 260 -6.83 -7.91 12.74
N ASN A 261 -6.29 -8.24 13.92
CA ASN A 261 -5.58 -9.50 14.15
C ASN A 261 -6.46 -10.74 13.94
N VAL A 262 -7.71 -10.69 14.44
CA VAL A 262 -8.66 -11.79 14.29
C VAL A 262 -9.09 -11.98 12.83
N ILE A 263 -9.30 -10.90 12.07
CA ILE A 263 -9.60 -10.97 10.64
C ILE A 263 -8.44 -11.60 9.87
N ASP A 264 -7.21 -11.17 10.16
CA ASP A 264 -6.04 -11.75 9.51
C ASP A 264 -5.91 -13.24 9.83
N GLY A 265 -6.05 -13.64 11.10
CA GLY A 265 -6.05 -15.04 11.52
C GLY A 265 -7.18 -15.86 10.89
N TYR A 266 -8.39 -15.31 10.78
CA TYR A 266 -9.53 -15.95 10.12
C TYR A 266 -9.28 -16.21 8.63
N ILE A 267 -8.66 -15.26 7.94
CA ILE A 267 -8.37 -15.36 6.50
C ILE A 267 -7.16 -16.26 6.25
N ASN A 268 -6.08 -16.11 7.00
CA ASN A 268 -4.80 -16.74 6.71
C ASN A 268 -4.61 -18.08 7.45
N GLN A 269 -5.50 -18.43 8.38
CA GLN A 269 -5.42 -19.64 9.21
C GLN A 269 -4.07 -19.73 9.95
N ASN A 270 -3.75 -18.65 10.68
CA ASN A 270 -2.48 -18.47 11.38
C ASN A 270 -2.40 -19.33 12.67
N GLU A 271 -1.68 -18.88 13.70
CA GLU A 271 -1.28 -19.68 14.87
C GLU A 271 -2.45 -20.16 15.75
N GLU A 272 -3.59 -19.46 15.73
CA GLU A 272 -4.80 -19.81 16.49
C GLU A 272 -6.02 -19.90 15.56
N ASP A 273 -6.73 -21.03 15.59
CA ASP A 273 -8.01 -21.16 14.89
C ASP A 273 -9.11 -20.39 15.64
N VAL A 274 -9.39 -19.18 15.17
CA VAL A 274 -10.39 -18.28 15.77
C VAL A 274 -11.82 -18.82 15.68
N CYS A 275 -12.07 -19.87 14.89
CA CYS A 275 -13.37 -20.56 14.79
C CYS A 275 -13.47 -21.78 15.72
N ALA A 276 -12.38 -22.23 16.35
CA ALA A 276 -12.36 -23.43 17.16
C ALA A 276 -13.19 -23.30 18.45
N PRO A 277 -13.83 -24.38 18.94
CA PRO A 277 -14.49 -24.40 20.24
C PRO A 277 -13.54 -24.00 21.38
N GLY A 278 -13.96 -23.07 22.24
CA GLY A 278 -13.14 -22.53 23.34
C GLY A 278 -12.21 -21.38 22.93
N VAL A 279 -12.14 -21.05 21.64
CA VAL A 279 -11.40 -19.88 21.12
C VAL A 279 -12.36 -18.81 20.63
N TRP A 280 -13.36 -19.16 19.82
CA TRP A 280 -14.24 -18.19 19.18
C TRP A 280 -14.97 -17.28 20.18
N GLU A 281 -15.27 -17.80 21.38
CA GLU A 281 -15.94 -17.09 22.47
C GLU A 281 -15.14 -15.88 22.99
N LYS A 282 -13.83 -15.83 22.73
CA LYS A 282 -12.96 -14.70 23.06
C LYS A 282 -13.24 -13.48 22.18
N TYR A 283 -13.76 -13.69 20.97
CA TYR A 283 -13.78 -12.68 19.91
C TYR A 283 -15.16 -12.40 19.34
N PHE A 284 -16.07 -13.39 19.35
CA PHE A 284 -17.34 -13.31 18.65
C PHE A 284 -18.56 -13.57 19.55
N THR A 285 -19.72 -13.03 19.18
CA THR A 285 -21.01 -13.26 19.86
C THR A 285 -21.63 -14.61 19.48
N THR A 286 -21.34 -15.10 18.28
CA THR A 286 -21.68 -16.45 17.80
C THR A 286 -20.50 -17.03 17.04
N ARG A 287 -20.35 -18.36 17.03
CA ARG A 287 -19.26 -19.01 16.31
C ARG A 287 -19.40 -18.77 14.80
N PRO A 288 -18.43 -18.10 14.13
CA PRO A 288 -18.46 -17.97 12.68
C PRO A 288 -18.06 -19.29 12.01
N ASP A 289 -18.64 -19.54 10.84
CA ASP A 289 -18.17 -20.64 9.99
C ASP A 289 -16.79 -20.29 9.41
N PRO A 290 -15.83 -21.23 9.35
CA PRO A 290 -14.54 -21.00 8.73
C PRO A 290 -14.68 -20.55 7.26
N LEU A 291 -13.72 -19.75 6.81
CA LEU A 291 -13.53 -19.45 5.40
C LEU A 291 -12.64 -20.54 4.79
N THR A 292 -13.24 -21.41 3.99
CA THR A 292 -12.57 -22.58 3.40
C THR A 292 -11.64 -22.19 2.26
N GLU A 293 -10.64 -23.03 1.95
CA GLU A 293 -9.74 -22.78 0.81
C GLU A 293 -10.48 -22.74 -0.53
N GLU A 294 -11.53 -23.57 -0.68
CA GLU A 294 -12.40 -23.56 -1.85
C GLU A 294 -13.13 -22.23 -2.01
N GLU A 295 -13.69 -21.67 -0.92
CA GLU A 295 -14.36 -20.36 -0.93
C GLU A 295 -13.38 -19.22 -1.22
N LYS A 296 -12.20 -19.23 -0.58
CA LYS A 296 -11.14 -18.24 -0.87
C LYS A 296 -10.76 -18.29 -2.34
N ARG A 297 -10.52 -19.49 -2.88
CA ARG A 297 -10.12 -19.65 -4.28
C ARG A 297 -11.23 -19.25 -5.24
N ALA A 298 -12.48 -19.60 -4.94
CA ALA A 298 -13.63 -19.18 -5.74
C ALA A 298 -13.75 -17.66 -5.78
N TYR A 299 -13.63 -16.98 -4.64
CA TYR A 299 -13.66 -15.52 -4.57
C TYR A 299 -12.50 -14.89 -5.34
N LEU A 300 -11.26 -15.31 -5.07
CA LEU A 300 -10.07 -14.78 -5.74
C LEU A 300 -10.07 -15.02 -7.25
N ASN A 301 -10.74 -16.07 -7.75
CA ASN A 301 -10.91 -16.32 -9.18
C ASN A 301 -11.81 -15.29 -9.88
N THR A 302 -12.63 -14.54 -9.14
CA THR A 302 -13.47 -13.45 -9.69
C THR A 302 -12.71 -12.13 -9.82
N ILE A 303 -11.53 -12.03 -9.23
CA ILE A 303 -10.73 -10.81 -9.21
C ILE A 303 -9.90 -10.73 -10.49
N HIS A 304 -10.04 -9.62 -11.21
CA HIS A 304 -9.29 -9.30 -12.42
C HIS A 304 -8.96 -7.80 -12.46
N GLY A 305 -8.06 -7.40 -13.37
CA GLY A 305 -7.72 -5.99 -13.59
C GLY A 305 -6.66 -5.44 -12.63
N VAL A 306 -6.02 -6.29 -11.82
CA VAL A 306 -4.96 -5.86 -10.90
C VAL A 306 -3.69 -5.50 -11.69
N ALA A 307 -3.04 -4.41 -11.30
CA ALA A 307 -1.76 -3.97 -11.80
C ALA A 307 -0.61 -4.50 -10.92
N LEU A 308 0.51 -4.87 -11.53
CA LEU A 308 1.72 -5.32 -10.84
C LEU A 308 2.94 -4.53 -11.30
N GLY A 309 3.68 -3.97 -10.36
CA GLY A 309 4.99 -3.38 -10.59
C GLY A 309 6.10 -4.21 -9.96
N SER A 310 7.30 -4.16 -10.55
CA SER A 310 8.53 -4.72 -9.97
C SER A 310 9.70 -3.75 -10.11
N ASP A 311 10.47 -3.56 -9.03
CA ASP A 311 11.64 -2.66 -9.01
C ASP A 311 12.82 -3.16 -9.86
N ALA A 312 12.83 -4.44 -10.21
CA ALA A 312 13.74 -5.03 -11.19
C ALA A 312 13.05 -6.10 -12.04
N PHE A 313 13.75 -6.62 -13.04
CA PHE A 313 13.19 -7.57 -13.99
C PHE A 313 12.74 -8.88 -13.34
N PHE A 314 11.80 -9.57 -14.00
CA PHE A 314 11.42 -10.92 -13.63
C PHE A 314 12.38 -11.93 -14.28
N PRO A 315 13.05 -12.79 -13.49
CA PRO A 315 14.01 -13.75 -14.03
C PRO A 315 13.34 -14.97 -14.69
N PHE A 316 12.14 -15.33 -14.25
CA PHE A 316 11.38 -16.51 -14.71
C PHE A 316 9.87 -16.24 -14.73
N ASP A 317 9.13 -17.08 -15.44
CA ASP A 317 7.69 -16.99 -15.65
C ASP A 317 6.84 -17.35 -14.42
N ASP A 318 7.44 -17.98 -13.41
CA ASP A 318 6.81 -18.29 -12.11
C ASP A 318 6.25 -17.05 -11.38
N ASN A 319 6.84 -15.88 -11.62
CA ASN A 319 6.33 -14.60 -11.13
C ASN A 319 4.99 -14.26 -11.77
N ILE A 320 4.85 -14.51 -13.07
CA ILE A 320 3.62 -14.26 -13.83
C ILE A 320 2.53 -15.25 -13.42
N GLU A 321 2.90 -16.52 -13.23
CA GLU A 321 2.00 -17.55 -12.69
C GLU A 321 1.45 -17.17 -11.31
N ARG A 322 2.30 -16.68 -10.41
CA ARG A 322 1.86 -16.22 -9.08
C ARG A 322 0.99 -14.98 -9.18
N ALA A 323 1.35 -14.02 -10.03
CA ALA A 323 0.62 -12.77 -10.22
C ALA A 323 -0.80 -13.00 -10.76
N TYR A 324 -0.93 -13.85 -11.78
CA TYR A 324 -2.20 -14.20 -12.41
C TYR A 324 -3.22 -14.76 -11.39
N ARG A 325 -2.76 -15.55 -10.43
CA ARG A 325 -3.60 -16.12 -9.35
C ARG A 325 -4.22 -15.08 -8.40
N SER A 326 -3.69 -13.85 -8.41
CA SER A 326 -4.20 -12.69 -7.66
C SER A 326 -4.90 -11.67 -8.58
N GLY A 327 -5.33 -12.08 -9.77
CA GLY A 327 -6.13 -11.26 -10.68
C GLY A 327 -5.33 -10.23 -11.49
N VAL A 328 -4.01 -10.40 -11.59
CA VAL A 328 -3.17 -9.47 -12.38
C VAL A 328 -3.50 -9.57 -13.86
N SER A 329 -3.77 -8.40 -14.46
CA SER A 329 -4.00 -8.23 -15.89
C SER A 329 -3.02 -7.26 -16.54
N TYR A 330 -2.28 -6.49 -15.74
CA TYR A 330 -1.36 -5.45 -16.22
C TYR A 330 -0.05 -5.49 -15.45
N ILE A 331 1.09 -5.42 -16.12
CA ILE A 331 2.42 -5.50 -15.50
C ILE A 331 3.34 -4.39 -16.01
N ALA A 332 4.12 -3.79 -15.12
CA ALA A 332 5.26 -2.93 -15.46
C ALA A 332 6.54 -3.43 -14.77
N GLN A 333 7.60 -3.61 -15.56
CA GLN A 333 8.92 -4.04 -15.08
C GLN A 333 10.01 -3.47 -15.99
N PRO A 334 11.28 -3.34 -15.57
CA PRO A 334 12.29 -2.68 -16.39
C PRO A 334 12.64 -3.36 -17.72
N GLY A 335 12.47 -4.67 -17.81
CA GLY A 335 13.07 -5.50 -18.85
C GLY A 335 14.57 -5.74 -18.61
N GLY A 336 15.21 -6.50 -19.50
CA GLY A 336 16.65 -6.77 -19.47
C GLY A 336 17.02 -8.13 -18.87
N SER A 337 16.06 -9.04 -18.72
CA SER A 337 16.36 -10.44 -18.41
C SER A 337 16.84 -11.16 -19.67
N ILE A 338 17.86 -12.01 -19.56
CA ILE A 338 18.20 -12.94 -20.66
C ILE A 338 17.05 -13.92 -20.98
N ARG A 339 16.02 -13.96 -20.13
CA ARG A 339 14.82 -14.80 -20.24
C ARG A 339 13.54 -13.96 -20.40
N ASP A 340 13.62 -12.73 -20.91
CA ASP A 340 12.43 -11.91 -21.12
C ASP A 340 11.40 -12.62 -22.01
N ASP A 341 11.83 -13.41 -23.01
CA ASP A 341 10.94 -14.16 -23.91
C ASP A 341 9.98 -15.11 -23.16
N ILE A 342 10.46 -15.86 -22.16
CA ILE A 342 9.58 -16.79 -21.42
C ILE A 342 8.58 -16.04 -20.53
N VAL A 343 8.96 -14.87 -20.03
CA VAL A 343 8.11 -14.00 -19.21
C VAL A 343 7.02 -13.38 -20.09
N ILE A 344 7.39 -12.84 -21.25
CA ILE A 344 6.46 -12.27 -22.24
C ILE A 344 5.49 -13.35 -22.75
N ASN A 345 6.01 -14.53 -23.11
CA ASN A 345 5.18 -15.64 -23.57
C ASN A 345 4.16 -16.08 -22.52
N ARG A 346 4.54 -16.09 -21.23
CA ARG A 346 3.60 -16.41 -20.15
C ARG A 346 2.52 -15.34 -19.99
N CYS A 347 2.87 -14.06 -20.13
CA CYS A 347 1.86 -12.99 -20.15
C CYS A 347 0.90 -13.14 -21.32
N ASN A 348 1.39 -13.45 -22.52
CA ASN A 348 0.55 -13.67 -23.70
C ASN A 348 -0.45 -14.82 -23.49
N GLN A 349 -0.02 -15.94 -22.89
CA GLN A 349 -0.90 -17.07 -22.56
C GLN A 349 -2.08 -16.68 -21.65
N TYR A 350 -1.90 -15.69 -20.79
CA TYR A 350 -2.92 -15.18 -19.88
C TYR A 350 -3.60 -13.89 -20.35
N GLY A 351 -3.25 -13.38 -21.53
CA GLY A 351 -3.75 -12.10 -22.04
C GLY A 351 -3.33 -10.88 -21.21
N ILE A 352 -2.26 -10.99 -20.42
CA ILE A 352 -1.74 -9.91 -19.58
C ILE A 352 -0.98 -8.90 -20.46
N ALA A 353 -1.27 -7.60 -20.30
CA ALA A 353 -0.49 -6.54 -20.94
C ALA A 353 0.75 -6.22 -20.08
N MET A 354 1.95 -6.22 -20.66
CA MET A 354 3.20 -5.92 -19.96
C MET A 354 3.95 -4.78 -20.64
N ALA A 355 4.30 -3.74 -19.87
CA ALA A 355 5.17 -2.65 -20.29
C ALA A 355 6.59 -2.81 -19.74
N PHE A 356 7.59 -2.58 -20.60
CA PHE A 356 8.99 -2.48 -20.20
C PHE A 356 9.34 -1.02 -19.92
N THR A 357 9.65 -0.69 -18.65
CA THR A 357 9.91 0.68 -18.22
C THR A 357 11.34 1.15 -18.52
N GLY A 358 12.28 0.22 -18.73
CA GLY A 358 13.70 0.53 -18.91
C GLY A 358 14.41 1.05 -17.66
N MET A 359 13.75 1.12 -16.49
CA MET A 359 14.32 1.71 -15.27
C MET A 359 14.17 0.80 -14.06
N ARG A 360 15.30 0.56 -13.37
CA ARG A 360 15.33 -0.14 -12.07
C ARG A 360 15.09 0.85 -10.94
N LEU A 361 14.34 0.42 -9.92
CA LEU A 361 13.90 1.25 -8.80
C LEU A 361 14.46 0.77 -7.46
N PHE A 362 15.74 0.41 -7.42
CA PHE A 362 16.36 -0.06 -6.18
C PHE A 362 16.46 1.03 -5.11
N HIS A 363 16.19 0.66 -3.86
CA HIS A 363 16.19 1.57 -2.71
C HIS A 363 16.72 0.86 -1.44
N HIS A 364 17.72 1.45 -0.77
CA HIS A 364 18.46 0.83 0.36
C HIS A 364 18.94 1.80 1.44
#